data_AF-A0A7J3E327-F1
#
_entry.id   AF-A0A7J3E327-F1
#
_cell.length_a   1.000
_cell.length_b   1.000
_cell.length_c   1.000
_cell.angle_alpha   90.00
_cell.angle_beta   90.00
_cell.angle_gamma   90.00
#
_symmetry.space_group_name_H-M   'P 1'
#
loop_
_entity.id
_entity.type
_entity.pdbx_description
1 polymer ?
#
loop_
_entity_poly.entity_id
_entity_poly.type
_entity_poly.pdbx_seq_one_letter_code
_entity_poly.pdbx_strand_id
1 'polypeptide(L)'
;MTSPFEIVILNLQKIGAFNFLFPFMLTAAVFYGLLRRSQIFGKPEENVTVNAVVALVAAFMVWAYPILAGVNVETILSTFFFQGIIATMVVVVGLLIISMFLPKGLGETLGEKLKPGWFVGIIVLGLLIAVGVLFSSGAVNIFLPGGISGLGISEDVILSIAVLVGLVVVLGFIVWFTARGEKSKGVLSL
;
A
#
# COMPACT_ATOMS: atom_id res chain seq x y z
N MET A 1 -13.02 -6.55 32.37
CA MET A 1 -12.11 -5.68 33.14
C MET A 1 -11.18 -5.03 32.12
N THR A 2 -11.15 -3.70 32.05
CA THR A 2 -10.28 -2.96 31.13
C THR A 2 -8.83 -3.14 31.57
N SER A 3 -7.94 -3.51 30.66
CA SER A 3 -6.52 -3.66 31.00
C SER A 3 -5.85 -2.29 31.19
N PRO A 4 -4.79 -2.17 32.02
CA PRO A 4 -4.03 -0.93 32.13
C PRO A 4 -3.51 -0.39 30.79
N PHE A 5 -3.17 -1.29 29.86
CA PHE A 5 -2.72 -0.92 28.51
C PHE A 5 -3.83 -0.28 27.68
N GLU A 6 -5.04 -0.83 27.75
CA GLU A 6 -6.20 -0.30 27.04
C GLU A 6 -6.53 1.12 27.51
N ILE A 7 -6.41 1.40 28.82
CA ILE A 7 -6.59 2.76 29.37
C ILE A 7 -5.59 3.74 28.74
N VAL A 8 -4.31 3.35 28.64
CA VAL A 8 -3.27 4.20 28.05
C VAL A 8 -3.55 4.47 26.57
N ILE A 9 -3.89 3.44 25.80
CA ILE A 9 -4.17 3.56 24.36
C ILE A 9 -5.38 4.48 24.14
N LEU A 10 -6.45 4.30 24.89
CA LEU A 10 -7.65 5.14 24.77
C LEU A 10 -7.36 6.60 25.14
N ASN A 11 -6.52 6.85 26.14
CA ASN A 11 -6.11 8.21 26.50
C ASN A 11 -5.23 8.85 25.41
N LEU A 12 -4.30 8.09 24.83
CA LEU A 12 -3.49 8.54 23.68
C LEU A 12 -4.34 8.84 22.45
N GLN A 13 -5.36 8.01 22.19
CA GLN A 13 -6.33 8.26 21.13
C GLN A 13 -7.12 9.56 21.37
N LYS A 14 -7.61 9.78 22.60
CA LYS A 14 -8.37 10.99 22.95
C LYS A 14 -7.59 12.29 22.77
N ILE A 15 -6.27 12.28 23.02
CA ILE A 15 -5.42 13.46 22.81
C ILE A 15 -4.96 13.59 21.34
N GLY A 16 -5.42 12.73 20.44
CA GLY A 16 -5.05 12.76 19.03
C GLY A 16 -3.64 12.26 18.74
N ALA A 17 -3.04 11.46 19.62
CA ALA A 17 -1.67 11.00 19.44
C ALA A 17 -1.50 10.15 18.17
N PHE A 18 -2.44 9.25 17.89
CA PHE A 18 -2.42 8.40 16.69
C PHE A 18 -2.85 9.13 15.42
N ASN A 19 -3.71 10.14 15.55
CA ASN A 19 -4.21 10.91 14.41
C ASN A 19 -3.24 11.99 13.93
N PHE A 20 -2.48 12.62 14.85
CA PHE A 20 -1.60 13.73 14.53
C PHE A 20 -0.19 13.57 15.06
N LEU A 21 -0.01 13.37 16.37
CA LEU A 21 1.31 13.49 17.02
C LEU A 21 2.32 12.48 16.49
N PHE A 22 1.97 11.19 16.44
CA PHE A 22 2.88 10.14 15.98
C PHE A 22 3.18 10.24 14.49
N PRO A 23 2.18 10.41 13.60
CA PRO A 23 2.47 10.64 12.18
C PRO A 23 3.31 11.90 11.95
N PHE A 24 3.04 12.99 12.68
CA PHE A 24 3.83 14.23 12.65
C PHE A 24 5.29 14.02 13.03
N MET A 25 5.55 13.37 14.17
CA MET A 25 6.93 13.10 14.62
C MET A 25 7.68 12.22 13.63
N LEU A 26 7.00 11.22 13.04
CA LEU A 26 7.58 10.37 12.02
C LEU A 26 7.97 11.18 10.78
N THR A 27 7.07 12.01 10.26
CA THR A 27 7.34 12.87 9.10
C THR A 27 8.45 13.89 9.38
N ALA A 28 8.47 14.50 10.57
CA ALA A 28 9.53 15.41 10.97
C ALA A 28 10.90 14.72 11.02
N ALA A 29 10.97 13.50 11.57
CA ALA A 29 12.19 12.71 11.59
C ALA A 29 12.68 12.33 10.18
N VAL A 30 11.76 11.96 9.29
CA VAL A 30 12.07 11.65 7.89
C VAL A 30 12.61 12.89 7.17
N PHE A 31 11.93 14.03 7.25
CA PHE A 31 12.40 15.27 6.64
C PHE A 31 13.74 15.72 7.20
N TYR A 32 13.93 15.63 8.51
CA TYR A 32 15.22 15.96 9.13
C TYR A 32 16.34 15.06 8.59
N GLY A 33 16.11 13.75 8.50
CA GLY A 33 17.08 12.81 7.93
C GLY A 33 17.41 13.10 6.46
N LEU A 34 16.40 13.44 5.65
CA LEU A 34 16.56 13.80 4.25
C LEU A 34 17.33 15.12 4.06
N LEU A 35 17.01 16.15 4.85
CA LEU A 35 17.72 17.45 4.82
C LEU A 35 19.19 17.29 5.23
N ARG A 36 19.45 16.49 6.28
CA ARG A 36 20.81 16.20 6.72
C ARG A 36 21.62 15.45 5.66
N ARG A 37 20.99 14.50 4.95
CA ARG A 37 21.64 13.72 3.88
C ARG A 37 21.90 14.54 2.63
N SER A 38 20.97 15.42 2.26
CA SER A 38 21.05 16.25 1.04
C SER A 38 21.96 17.46 1.19
N GLN A 39 22.30 17.87 2.43
CA GLN A 39 23.21 18.98 2.70
C GLN A 39 22.80 20.30 2.02
N ILE A 40 21.50 20.49 1.78
CA ILE A 40 20.95 21.68 1.09
C ILE A 40 21.34 22.98 1.80
N PHE A 41 21.39 22.95 3.13
CA PHE A 41 21.76 24.10 3.96
C PHE A 41 23.25 24.12 4.33
N GLY A 42 24.07 23.23 3.77
CA GLY A 42 25.50 23.11 4.07
C GLY A 42 25.82 21.87 4.90
N LYS A 43 26.98 21.88 5.58
CA LYS A 43 27.47 20.70 6.31
C LYS A 43 26.51 20.28 7.42
N PRO A 44 26.33 18.97 7.65
CA PRO A 44 25.40 18.44 8.65
C PRO A 44 25.63 18.92 10.08
N GLU A 45 26.88 19.16 10.47
CA GLU A 45 27.26 19.56 11.83
C GLU A 45 26.94 21.03 12.12
N GLU A 46 27.02 21.89 11.09
CA GLU A 46 26.83 23.33 11.23
C GLU A 46 25.35 23.74 11.16
N ASN A 47 24.51 22.92 10.52
CA ASN A 47 23.12 23.28 10.18
C ASN A 47 22.06 22.40 10.87
N VAL A 48 22.40 21.80 12.01
CA VAL A 48 21.49 20.95 12.80
C VAL A 48 20.18 21.68 13.13
N THR A 49 20.29 22.91 13.64
CA THR A 49 19.13 23.72 14.05
C THR A 49 18.24 24.07 12.87
N VAL A 50 18.82 24.50 11.75
CA VAL A 50 18.06 24.86 10.53
C VAL A 50 17.33 23.64 9.99
N ASN A 51 18.02 22.51 9.85
CA ASN A 51 17.41 21.26 9.39
C ASN A 51 16.25 20.83 10.30
N ALA A 52 16.39 20.94 11.62
CA ALA A 52 15.36 20.56 12.57
C ALA A 52 14.12 21.47 12.46
N VAL A 53 14.33 22.79 12.40
CA VAL A 53 13.23 23.76 12.27
C VAL A 53 12.49 23.58 10.95
N VAL A 54 13.21 23.47 9.84
CA VAL A 54 12.60 23.28 8.51
C VAL A 54 11.83 21.96 8.45
N ALA A 55 12.40 20.86 8.96
CA ALA A 55 11.72 19.58 9.01
C ALA A 55 10.44 19.61 9.84
N LEU A 56 10.48 20.29 10.99
CA LEU A 56 9.33 20.45 11.87
C LEU A 56 8.22 21.27 11.21
N VAL A 57 8.55 22.40 10.59
CA VAL A 57 7.59 23.23 9.84
C VAL A 57 7.00 22.47 8.67
N ALA A 58 7.83 21.78 7.88
CA ALA A 58 7.38 20.97 6.76
C ALA A 58 6.43 19.85 7.19
N ALA A 59 6.75 19.15 8.29
CA ALA A 59 5.88 18.11 8.83
C ALA A 59 4.54 18.68 9.32
N PHE A 60 4.55 19.85 9.98
CA PHE A 60 3.31 20.54 10.35
C PHE A 60 2.46 20.89 9.13
N MET A 61 3.06 21.41 8.05
CA MET A 61 2.33 21.73 6.82
C MET A 61 1.68 20.50 6.18
N VAL A 62 2.38 19.37 6.15
CA VAL A 62 1.84 18.11 5.61
C VAL A 62 0.66 17.62 6.44
N TRP A 63 0.76 17.66 7.76
CA TRP A 63 -0.27 17.12 8.65
C TRP A 63 -1.41 18.09 8.98
N ALA A 64 -1.23 19.39 8.74
CA ALA A 64 -2.31 20.37 8.85
C ALA A 64 -3.46 20.05 7.89
N TYR A 65 -3.16 19.59 6.67
CA TYR A 65 -4.19 19.36 5.65
C TYR A 65 -5.21 18.26 6.00
N PRO A 66 -4.81 17.02 6.37
CA PRO A 66 -5.77 15.98 6.78
C PRO A 66 -6.65 16.41 7.96
N ILE A 67 -6.10 17.16 8.92
CA ILE A 67 -6.86 17.70 10.05
C ILE A 67 -7.92 18.69 9.57
N LEU A 68 -7.52 19.67 8.74
CA LEU A 68 -8.43 20.68 8.21
C LEU A 68 -9.51 20.06 7.29
N ALA A 69 -9.17 18.98 6.60
CA ALA A 69 -10.09 18.23 5.74
C ALA A 69 -11.00 17.26 6.52
N GLY A 70 -10.85 17.12 7.84
CA GLY A 70 -11.65 16.21 8.67
C GLY A 70 -11.36 14.73 8.39
N VAL A 71 -10.20 14.40 7.84
CA VAL A 71 -9.81 13.04 7.49
C VAL A 71 -9.28 12.32 8.72
N ASN A 72 -9.89 11.18 9.08
CA ASN A 72 -9.44 10.34 10.19
C ASN A 72 -8.27 9.43 9.74
N VAL A 73 -7.06 9.96 9.84
CA VAL A 73 -5.82 9.30 9.43
C VAL A 73 -5.60 8.01 10.21
N GLU A 74 -5.92 8.00 11.51
CA GLU A 74 -5.80 6.83 12.37
C GLU A 74 -6.62 5.65 11.81
N THR A 75 -7.88 5.90 11.46
CA THR A 75 -8.75 4.86 10.89
C THR A 75 -8.23 4.37 9.53
N ILE A 76 -7.77 5.28 8.68
CA ILE A 76 -7.27 4.91 7.36
C ILE A 76 -5.99 4.08 7.47
N LEU A 77 -5.01 4.53 8.26
CA LEU A 77 -3.75 3.80 8.44
C LEU A 77 -3.99 2.44 9.13
N SER A 78 -4.78 2.40 10.20
CA SER A 78 -5.09 1.14 10.89
C SER A 78 -5.80 0.15 9.97
N THR A 79 -6.76 0.62 9.15
CA THR A 79 -7.45 -0.22 8.16
C THR A 79 -6.49 -0.70 7.07
N PHE A 80 -5.63 0.18 6.54
CA PHE A 80 -4.63 -0.17 5.54
C PHE A 80 -3.67 -1.25 6.04
N PHE A 81 -3.10 -1.07 7.23
CA PHE A 81 -2.19 -2.07 7.81
C PHE A 81 -2.93 -3.38 8.13
N PHE A 82 -4.14 -3.31 8.68
CA PHE A 82 -4.92 -4.50 8.99
C PHE A 82 -5.30 -5.30 7.73
N GLN A 83 -5.83 -4.64 6.70
CA GLN A 83 -6.13 -5.26 5.41
C GLN A 83 -4.87 -5.78 4.73
N GLY A 84 -3.75 -5.05 4.81
CA GLY A 84 -2.46 -5.50 4.29
C GLY A 84 -1.93 -6.76 4.98
N ILE A 85 -2.07 -6.86 6.31
CA ILE A 85 -1.72 -8.05 7.07
C ILE A 85 -2.61 -9.23 6.65
N ILE A 86 -3.94 -9.02 6.56
CA ILE A 86 -4.87 -10.07 6.11
C ILE A 86 -4.51 -10.53 4.70
N ALA A 87 -4.28 -9.60 3.76
CA ALA A 87 -3.93 -9.93 2.39
C ALA A 87 -2.62 -10.73 2.32
N THR A 88 -1.60 -10.31 3.09
CA THR A 88 -0.33 -11.04 3.19
C THR A 88 -0.55 -12.44 3.78
N MET A 89 -1.37 -12.56 4.82
CA MET A 89 -1.69 -13.83 5.45
C MET A 89 -2.41 -14.78 4.48
N VAL A 90 -3.36 -14.27 3.69
CA VAL A 90 -4.06 -15.04 2.65
C VAL A 90 -3.07 -15.52 1.59
N VAL A 91 -2.15 -14.67 1.14
CA VAL A 91 -1.11 -15.07 0.18
C VAL A 91 -0.20 -16.15 0.76
N VAL A 92 0.27 -15.98 2.00
CA VAL A 92 1.14 -16.96 2.67
C VAL A 92 0.42 -18.30 2.83
N VAL A 93 -0.83 -18.30 3.33
CA VAL A 93 -1.62 -19.54 3.48
C VAL A 93 -1.90 -20.18 2.12
N GLY A 94 -2.23 -19.39 1.09
CA GLY A 94 -2.41 -19.89 -0.27
C GLY A 94 -1.15 -20.55 -0.83
N LEU A 95 0.02 -19.92 -0.63
CA LEU A 95 1.30 -20.50 -1.01
C LEU A 95 1.58 -21.81 -0.24
N LEU A 96 1.31 -21.85 1.07
CA LEU A 96 1.46 -23.07 1.86
C LEU A 96 0.58 -24.21 1.34
N ILE A 97 -0.70 -23.94 1.03
CA ILE A 97 -1.60 -24.94 0.44
C ILE A 97 -1.05 -25.44 -0.89
N ILE A 98 -0.67 -24.54 -1.80
CA ILE A 98 -0.09 -24.91 -3.10
C ILE A 98 1.17 -25.76 -2.92
N SER A 99 2.00 -25.44 -1.92
CA SER A 99 3.23 -26.19 -1.61
C SER A 99 2.97 -27.65 -1.24
N MET A 100 1.84 -27.95 -0.60
CA MET A 100 1.47 -29.31 -0.22
C MET A 100 1.08 -30.19 -1.41
N PHE A 101 0.61 -29.58 -2.50
CA PHE A 101 0.19 -30.28 -3.72
C PHE A 101 1.28 -30.30 -4.80
N LEU A 102 2.42 -29.62 -4.58
CA LEU A 102 3.54 -29.64 -5.51
C LEU A 102 4.54 -30.74 -5.14
N PRO A 103 4.85 -31.67 -6.06
CA PRO A 103 5.72 -32.82 -5.79
C PRO A 103 7.20 -32.44 -5.64
N LYS A 104 7.62 -31.30 -6.18
CA LYS A 104 8.92 -30.67 -5.93
C LYS A 104 8.67 -29.42 -5.07
N GLY A 105 9.55 -29.12 -4.13
CA GLY A 105 9.39 -27.95 -3.25
C GLY A 105 9.08 -26.66 -4.04
N LEU A 106 8.35 -25.73 -3.41
CA LEU A 106 7.92 -24.48 -4.06
C LEU A 106 9.08 -23.76 -4.75
N GLY A 107 10.24 -23.66 -4.10
CA GLY A 107 11.42 -22.96 -4.62
C GLY A 107 11.99 -23.57 -5.90
N GLU A 108 12.03 -24.90 -6.00
CA GLU A 108 12.54 -25.60 -7.19
C GLU A 108 11.53 -25.54 -8.35
N THR A 109 10.25 -25.72 -8.05
CA THR A 109 9.18 -25.61 -9.06
C THR A 109 9.03 -24.19 -9.58
N LEU A 110 9.16 -23.19 -8.69
CA LEU A 110 9.20 -21.78 -9.05
C LEU A 110 10.47 -21.49 -9.87
N GLY A 111 11.66 -21.93 -9.43
CA GLY A 111 12.91 -21.71 -10.16
C GLY A 111 12.92 -22.31 -11.58
N GLU A 112 12.40 -23.53 -11.76
CA GLU A 112 12.32 -24.19 -13.07
C GLU A 112 11.27 -23.56 -14.00
N LYS A 113 10.15 -23.03 -13.45
CA LYS A 113 9.02 -22.50 -14.24
C LYS A 113 8.96 -20.97 -14.33
N LEU A 114 9.70 -20.23 -13.50
CA LEU A 114 9.81 -18.77 -13.53
C LEU A 114 10.68 -18.31 -14.71
N LYS A 115 10.18 -18.55 -15.93
CA LYS A 115 10.59 -17.75 -17.09
C LYS A 115 10.25 -16.27 -16.83
N PRO A 116 10.96 -15.29 -17.40
CA PRO A 116 10.80 -13.86 -17.10
C PRO A 116 9.36 -13.34 -17.15
N GLY A 117 8.48 -13.91 -17.97
CA GLY A 117 7.08 -13.49 -17.98
C GLY A 117 6.21 -14.02 -16.83
N TRP A 118 6.60 -15.05 -16.09
CA TRP A 118 5.83 -15.50 -14.92
C TRP A 118 6.14 -14.62 -13.69
N PHE A 119 7.35 -14.06 -13.62
CA PHE A 119 7.71 -12.99 -12.67
C PHE A 119 6.86 -11.72 -12.87
N VAL A 120 6.60 -11.35 -14.13
CA VAL A 120 5.66 -10.26 -14.46
C VAL A 120 4.25 -10.57 -13.93
N GLY A 121 3.78 -11.82 -14.00
CA GLY A 121 2.49 -12.22 -13.45
C GLY A 121 2.39 -12.07 -11.92
N ILE A 122 3.45 -12.41 -11.19
CA ILE A 122 3.52 -12.23 -9.73
C ILE A 122 3.55 -10.74 -9.37
N ILE A 123 4.32 -9.93 -10.10
CA ILE A 123 4.34 -8.47 -9.92
C ILE A 123 2.96 -7.88 -10.18
N VAL A 124 2.29 -8.27 -11.27
CA VAL A 124 0.95 -7.79 -11.60
C VAL A 124 -0.06 -8.19 -10.52
N LEU A 125 -0.01 -9.43 -10.04
CA LEU A 125 -0.89 -9.89 -8.95
C LEU A 125 -0.62 -9.12 -7.65
N GLY A 126 0.64 -8.94 -7.27
CA GLY A 126 1.03 -8.17 -6.10
C GLY A 126 0.59 -6.70 -6.21
N LEU A 127 0.72 -6.11 -7.40
CA LEU A 127 0.25 -4.76 -7.68
C LEU A 127 -1.27 -4.66 -7.58
N LEU A 128 -2.02 -5.65 -8.10
CA LEU A 128 -3.48 -5.68 -8.00
C LEU A 128 -3.95 -5.80 -6.55
N ILE A 129 -3.30 -6.64 -5.74
CA ILE A 129 -3.59 -6.76 -4.32
C ILE A 129 -3.28 -5.44 -3.60
N ALA A 130 -2.12 -4.83 -3.88
CA ALA A 130 -1.73 -3.55 -3.28
C ALA A 130 -2.71 -2.42 -3.65
N VAL A 131 -3.12 -2.34 -4.92
CA VAL A 131 -4.15 -1.41 -5.38
C VAL A 131 -5.48 -1.71 -4.68
N GLY A 132 -5.90 -2.98 -4.64
CA GLY A 132 -7.13 -3.39 -3.96
C GLY A 132 -7.17 -2.94 -2.50
N VAL A 133 -6.12 -3.22 -1.73
CA VAL A 133 -5.96 -2.81 -0.33
C VAL A 133 -5.95 -1.28 -0.18
N LEU A 134 -5.31 -0.57 -1.11
CA LEU A 134 -5.23 0.88 -1.07
C LEU A 134 -6.61 1.54 -1.29
N PHE A 135 -7.42 0.99 -2.20
CA PHE A 135 -8.80 1.45 -2.42
C PHE A 135 -9.74 1.01 -1.29
N SER A 136 -9.69 -0.24 -0.84
CA SER A 136 -10.58 -0.76 0.20
C SER A 136 -10.30 -0.21 1.59
N SER A 137 -9.09 0.30 1.84
CA SER A 137 -8.74 0.93 3.12
C SER A 137 -9.12 2.41 3.19
N GLY A 138 -9.55 2.99 2.08
CA GLY A 138 -9.78 4.43 1.98
C GLY A 138 -8.48 5.25 2.01
N ALA A 139 -7.31 4.64 1.82
CA ALA A 139 -6.02 5.35 1.74
C ALA A 139 -5.98 6.37 0.59
N VAL A 140 -6.77 6.14 -0.47
CA VAL A 140 -7.00 7.12 -1.54
C VAL A 140 -7.51 8.45 -0.98
N ASN A 141 -8.33 8.44 0.08
CA ASN A 141 -8.95 9.63 0.64
C ASN A 141 -7.94 10.56 1.35
N ILE A 142 -6.74 10.06 1.66
CA ILE A 142 -5.63 10.90 2.17
C ILE A 142 -5.10 11.82 1.06
N PHE A 143 -5.00 11.30 -0.16
CA PHE A 143 -4.53 12.06 -1.33
C PHE A 143 -5.64 12.88 -1.99
N LEU A 144 -6.91 12.46 -1.82
CA LEU A 144 -8.10 13.10 -2.37
C LEU A 144 -9.17 13.23 -1.27
N PRO A 145 -9.20 14.30 -0.45
CA PRO A 145 -10.22 14.44 0.59
C PRO A 145 -11.62 14.62 -0.05
N GLY A 146 -12.57 13.85 0.49
CA GLY A 146 -13.86 13.58 -0.15
C GLY A 146 -13.87 12.29 -0.97
N GLY A 147 -12.72 11.62 -1.14
CA GLY A 147 -12.57 10.47 -2.02
C GLY A 147 -12.81 10.82 -3.49
N ILE A 148 -13.03 9.81 -4.32
CA ILE A 148 -13.49 10.02 -5.71
C ILE A 148 -14.92 10.60 -5.71
N SER A 149 -15.66 10.46 -4.61
CA SER A 149 -16.95 11.11 -4.34
C SER A 149 -16.84 12.64 -4.20
N GLY A 150 -15.67 13.17 -3.81
CA GLY A 150 -15.36 14.61 -3.80
C GLY A 150 -15.24 15.22 -5.21
N LEU A 151 -15.11 14.38 -6.24
CA LEU A 151 -15.18 14.78 -7.65
C LEU A 151 -16.63 14.82 -8.18
N GLY A 152 -17.62 14.60 -7.31
CA GLY A 152 -19.04 14.54 -7.70
C GLY A 152 -19.44 13.27 -8.44
N ILE A 153 -18.57 12.25 -8.44
CA ILE A 153 -18.84 10.95 -9.07
C ILE A 153 -19.50 10.04 -8.04
N SER A 154 -20.66 9.46 -8.38
CA SER A 154 -21.39 8.59 -7.45
C SER A 154 -20.59 7.32 -7.12
N GLU A 155 -20.75 6.81 -5.89
CA GLU A 155 -20.11 5.57 -5.44
C GLU A 155 -20.45 4.39 -6.35
N ASP A 156 -21.68 4.33 -6.86
CA ASP A 156 -22.12 3.32 -7.82
C ASP A 156 -21.34 3.37 -9.14
N VAL A 157 -20.99 4.56 -9.63
CA VAL A 157 -20.20 4.72 -10.86
C VAL A 157 -18.76 4.28 -10.61
N ILE A 158 -18.20 4.57 -9.44
CA ILE A 158 -16.84 4.15 -9.07
C ILE A 158 -16.77 2.63 -8.95
N LEU A 159 -17.75 2.02 -8.27
CA LEU A 159 -17.85 0.57 -8.12
C LEU A 159 -18.02 -0.11 -9.49
N SER A 160 -18.82 0.50 -10.38
CA SER A 160 -19.00 0.02 -11.75
C SER A 160 -17.70 0.11 -12.57
N ILE A 161 -16.96 1.21 -12.47
CA ILE A 161 -15.65 1.37 -13.13
C ILE A 161 -14.64 0.37 -12.58
N ALA A 162 -14.57 0.20 -11.26
CA ALA A 162 -13.67 -0.75 -10.61
C ALA A 162 -13.97 -2.20 -11.04
N VAL A 163 -15.25 -2.57 -11.11
CA VAL A 163 -15.68 -3.88 -11.61
C VAL A 163 -15.32 -4.04 -13.09
N LEU A 164 -15.56 -3.03 -13.93
CA LEU A 164 -15.21 -3.06 -15.35
C LEU A 164 -13.70 -3.20 -15.56
N VAL A 165 -12.89 -2.44 -14.85
CA VAL A 165 -11.42 -2.54 -14.89
C VAL A 165 -10.97 -3.91 -14.40
N GLY A 166 -11.55 -4.41 -13.30
CA GLY A 166 -11.29 -5.77 -12.80
C GLY A 166 -11.60 -6.83 -13.84
N LEU A 167 -12.74 -6.73 -14.52
CA LEU A 167 -13.14 -7.63 -15.61
C LEU A 167 -12.17 -7.56 -16.80
N VAL A 168 -11.76 -6.37 -17.22
CA VAL A 168 -10.79 -6.19 -18.31
C VAL A 168 -9.42 -6.76 -17.92
N VAL A 169 -8.98 -6.59 -16.68
CA VAL A 169 -7.72 -7.17 -16.19
C VAL A 169 -7.80 -8.70 -16.16
N VAL A 170 -8.90 -9.27 -15.67
CA VAL A 170 -9.11 -10.73 -15.65
C VAL A 170 -9.17 -11.28 -17.07
N LEU A 171 -9.92 -10.65 -17.97
CA LEU A 171 -9.98 -11.05 -19.39
C LEU A 171 -8.63 -10.90 -20.07
N GLY A 172 -7.91 -9.81 -19.83
CA GLY A 172 -6.55 -9.61 -20.33
C GLY A 172 -5.59 -10.68 -19.82
N PHE A 173 -5.70 -11.08 -18.55
CA PHE A 173 -4.91 -12.16 -17.97
C PHE A 173 -5.26 -13.52 -18.59
N ILE A 174 -6.55 -13.82 -18.78
CA ILE A 174 -7.03 -15.04 -19.44
C ILE A 174 -6.55 -15.10 -20.88
N VAL A 175 -6.70 -14.02 -21.65
CA VAL A 175 -6.26 -13.92 -23.05
C VAL A 175 -4.75 -14.07 -23.14
N TRP A 176 -3.99 -13.39 -22.28
CA TRP A 176 -2.53 -13.52 -22.24
C TRP A 176 -2.06 -14.94 -21.87
N PHE A 177 -2.74 -15.59 -20.92
CA PHE A 177 -2.45 -16.98 -20.55
C PHE A 177 -2.82 -17.96 -21.66
N THR A 178 -3.95 -17.76 -22.33
CA THR A 178 -4.47 -18.61 -23.42
C THR A 178 -3.62 -18.45 -24.69
N ALA A 179 -3.23 -17.22 -25.04
CA ALA A 179 -2.37 -16.92 -26.18
C ALA A 179 -0.94 -17.51 -26.03
N ARG A 180 -0.48 -17.76 -24.80
CA ARG A 180 0.76 -18.51 -24.54
C ARG A 180 0.63 -20.01 -24.81
N GLY A 181 -0.58 -20.58 -24.65
CA GLY A 181 -0.84 -21.99 -24.95
C GLY A 181 -0.79 -22.30 -26.45
N GLU A 182 -1.26 -21.39 -27.31
CA GLU A 182 -1.27 -21.58 -28.76
C GLU A 182 0.12 -21.47 -29.41
N LYS A 183 0.97 -20.55 -28.94
CA LYS A 183 2.35 -20.42 -29.46
C LYS A 183 3.22 -21.66 -29.24
N SER A 184 2.85 -22.55 -28.31
CA SER A 184 3.54 -23.83 -28.09
C SER A 184 3.11 -24.94 -29.05
N LYS A 185 1.94 -24.84 -29.70
CA LYS A 185 1.43 -25.84 -30.64
C LYS A 185 1.79 -25.52 -32.10
N GLY A 186 1.97 -24.24 -32.44
CA GLY A 186 2.29 -23.82 -33.81
C GLY A 186 3.75 -24.03 -34.27
N VAL A 187 4.67 -24.43 -33.38
CA VAL A 187 6.09 -24.68 -33.72
C VAL A 187 6.36 -26.17 -34.04
N LEU A 188 5.40 -27.06 -33.80
CA LEU A 188 5.51 -28.50 -34.09
C LEU A 188 4.90 -28.90 -35.45
N SER A 189 4.53 -27.93 -36.29
CA SER A 189 3.92 -28.17 -37.61
C SER A 189 4.60 -27.38 -38.75
N LEU A 190 5.91 -27.13 -38.63
CA LEU A 190 6.77 -26.72 -39.74
C LEU A 190 8.02 -27.58 -39.77
#